data_AF-A0A2K3JWI4-F1
#
_entry.id   AF-A0A2K3JWI4-F1
#
_cell.length_a   1.000
_cell.length_b   1.000
_cell.length_c   1.000
_cell.angle_alpha   90.00
_cell.angle_beta   90.00
_cell.angle_gamma   90.00
#
_symmetry.space_group_name_H-M   'P 1'
#
loop_
_entity.id
_entity.type
_entity.pdbx_description
1 polymer ?
#
loop_
_entity_poly.entity_id
_entity_poly.type
_entity_poly.pdbx_seq_one_letter_code
_entity_poly.pdbx_strand_id
1 'polypeptide(L)'
;MHLVLSLETWYFMALILFAGYLKNAEVSVDAFSICMNILGWTIMVSFGMNVAVSVRVSNELGAIHPRTARFSLVVAVITSIFIGLLLALVLIISRDKYPALFTNDTEVAELVKDLTPLLALCVVINNVQPVLSGVAIGAGWQAAV
;
A
#
# COMPACT_ATOMS: atom_id res chain seq x y z
N MET A 1 -1.29 5.47 16.09
CA MET A 1 -1.93 5.09 14.80
C MET A 1 -2.50 6.30 14.06
N HIS A 2 -3.44 7.07 14.65
CA HIS A 2 -4.08 8.21 13.97
C HIS A 2 -3.09 9.28 13.46
N LEU A 3 -2.10 9.67 14.27
CA LEU A 3 -1.13 10.71 13.86
C LEU A 3 -0.23 10.25 12.68
N VAL A 4 0.16 8.97 12.66
CA VAL A 4 1.03 8.39 11.62
C VAL A 4 0.28 8.29 10.29
N LEU A 5 -0.98 7.84 10.30
CA LEU A 5 -1.84 7.84 9.11
C LEU A 5 -2.08 9.25 8.56
N SER A 6 -2.32 10.22 9.45
CA SER A 6 -2.51 11.62 9.04
C SER A 6 -1.26 12.18 8.39
N LEU A 7 -0.09 11.92 8.96
CA LEU A 7 1.20 12.35 8.39
C LEU A 7 1.48 11.70 7.04
N GLU A 8 1.15 10.41 6.87
CA GLU A 8 1.27 9.70 5.58
C GLU A 8 0.34 10.33 4.52
N THR A 9 -0.90 10.64 4.89
CA THR A 9 -1.85 11.31 3.99
C THR A 9 -1.38 12.72 3.60
N TRP A 10 -0.83 13.47 4.55
CA TRP A 10 -0.29 14.81 4.29
C TRP A 10 0.98 14.77 3.44
N TYR A 11 1.84 13.77 3.65
CA TYR A 11 3.00 13.52 2.80
C TYR A 11 2.58 13.31 1.35
N PHE A 12 1.57 12.49 1.12
CA PHE A 12 1.00 12.27 -0.20
C PHE A 12 0.39 13.52 -0.82
N MET A 13 -0.35 14.34 -0.05
CA MET A 13 -0.84 15.65 -0.50
C MET A 13 0.29 16.61 -0.88
N ALA A 14 1.38 16.63 -0.11
CA ALA A 14 2.55 17.44 -0.43
C ALA A 14 3.22 16.99 -1.73
N LEU A 15 3.34 15.67 -1.98
CA LEU A 15 3.86 15.14 -3.24
C LEU A 15 3.01 15.55 -4.45
N ILE A 16 1.68 15.51 -4.33
CA ILE A 16 0.77 16.01 -5.38
C ILE A 16 1.04 17.50 -5.64
N LEU A 17 1.20 18.29 -4.58
CA LEU A 17 1.47 19.72 -4.68
C LEU A 17 2.80 20.00 -5.41
N PHE A 18 3.85 19.24 -5.13
CA PHE A 18 5.11 19.31 -5.86
C PHE A 18 4.97 18.91 -7.33
N ALA A 19 4.16 17.89 -7.64
CA ALA A 19 3.86 17.50 -9.02
C ALA A 19 3.23 18.67 -9.82
N GLY A 20 2.44 19.52 -9.15
CA GLY A 20 1.83 20.73 -9.72
C GLY A 20 2.80 21.87 -10.04
N TYR A 21 4.06 21.81 -9.59
CA TYR A 21 5.10 22.79 -9.94
C TYR A 21 5.94 22.39 -11.16
N LEU A 22 5.67 21.25 -11.79
CA LEU A 22 6.37 20.82 -13.01
C LEU A 22 5.89 21.62 -14.23
N LYS A 23 6.76 21.70 -15.27
CA LYS A 23 6.48 22.41 -16.53
C LYS A 23 5.13 22.03 -17.17
N ASN A 24 4.75 20.76 -17.10
CA ASN A 24 3.46 20.24 -17.55
C ASN A 24 2.63 19.83 -16.34
N ALA A 25 2.25 20.81 -15.51
CA ALA A 25 1.59 20.59 -14.23
C ALA A 25 0.31 19.76 -14.34
N GLU A 26 -0.54 20.04 -15.34
CA GLU A 26 -1.80 19.32 -15.57
C GLU A 26 -1.57 17.82 -15.81
N VAL A 27 -0.74 17.48 -16.82
CA VAL A 27 -0.41 16.10 -17.16
C VAL A 27 0.29 15.37 -16.00
N SER A 28 1.20 16.06 -15.30
CA SER A 28 1.96 15.47 -14.18
C SER A 28 1.06 15.18 -12.98
N VAL A 29 0.17 16.11 -12.63
CA VAL A 29 -0.77 15.95 -11.51
C VAL A 29 -1.81 14.88 -11.83
N ASP A 30 -2.32 14.82 -13.06
CA ASP A 30 -3.29 13.80 -13.47
C ASP A 30 -2.67 12.40 -13.46
N ALA A 31 -1.49 12.24 -14.06
CA ALA A 31 -0.80 10.94 -14.06
C ALA A 31 -0.45 10.49 -12.64
N PHE A 32 0.00 11.41 -11.80
CA PHE A 32 0.30 11.13 -10.40
C PHE A 32 -0.98 10.76 -9.62
N SER A 33 -2.09 11.46 -9.85
CA SER A 33 -3.39 11.18 -9.21
C SER A 33 -3.91 9.78 -9.55
N ILE A 34 -3.75 9.32 -10.80
CA ILE A 34 -4.09 7.95 -11.21
C ILE A 34 -3.24 6.94 -10.45
N CYS A 35 -1.92 7.16 -10.38
CA CYS A 35 -1.01 6.28 -9.64
C CYS A 35 -1.38 6.20 -8.16
N MET A 36 -1.71 7.34 -7.57
CA MET A 36 -2.11 7.46 -6.17
C MET A 36 -3.44 6.75 -5.88
N ASN A 37 -4.39 6.80 -6.82
CA ASN A 37 -5.66 6.08 -6.70
C ASN A 37 -5.44 4.56 -6.64
N ILE A 38 -4.62 4.02 -7.54
CA ILE A 38 -4.24 2.61 -7.58
C ILE A 38 -3.49 2.19 -6.30
N LEU A 39 -2.56 3.04 -5.84
CA LEU A 39 -1.87 2.81 -4.58
C LEU A 39 -2.85 2.77 -3.40
N GLY A 40 -3.83 3.67 -3.37
CA GLY A 40 -4.91 3.70 -2.39
C GLY A 40 -5.71 2.40 -2.35
N TRP A 41 -6.13 1.87 -3.50
CA TRP A 41 -6.82 0.57 -3.57
C TRP A 41 -5.97 -0.57 -3.02
N THR A 42 -4.67 -0.55 -3.32
CA THR A 42 -3.73 -1.56 -2.81
C THR A 42 -3.59 -1.47 -1.28
N ILE A 43 -3.50 -0.26 -0.74
CA ILE A 43 -3.43 -0.03 0.71
C ILE A 43 -4.69 -0.54 1.42
N MET A 44 -5.87 -0.43 0.82
CA MET A 44 -7.11 -0.96 1.42
C MET A 44 -7.06 -2.48 1.62
N VAL A 45 -6.46 -3.22 0.67
CA VAL A 45 -6.23 -4.67 0.82
C VAL A 45 -5.30 -4.95 2.01
N SER A 46 -4.22 -4.17 2.13
CA SER A 46 -3.26 -4.29 3.24
C SER A 46 -3.89 -3.94 4.59
N PHE A 47 -4.83 -3.00 4.64
CA PHE A 47 -5.62 -2.69 5.85
C PHE A 47 -6.51 -3.86 6.27
N GLY A 48 -7.14 -4.55 5.32
CA GLY A 48 -7.88 -5.79 5.62
C GLY A 48 -6.99 -6.85 6.30
N MET A 49 -5.77 -7.02 5.77
CA MET A 49 -4.77 -7.92 6.38
C MET A 49 -4.32 -7.45 7.76
N ASN A 50 -4.11 -6.14 7.96
CA ASN A 50 -3.76 -5.58 9.28
C ASN A 50 -4.76 -6.00 10.36
N VAL A 51 -6.06 -5.85 10.10
CA VAL A 51 -7.13 -6.22 11.04
C VAL A 51 -7.19 -7.73 11.25
N ALA A 52 -7.12 -8.52 10.19
CA ALA A 52 -7.17 -9.98 10.28
C ALA A 52 -6.01 -10.56 11.10
N VAL A 53 -4.80 -10.05 10.89
CA VAL A 53 -3.60 -10.46 11.61
C VAL A 53 -3.65 -10.02 13.07
N SER A 54 -4.14 -8.80 13.34
CA SER A 54 -4.34 -8.30 14.70
C SER A 54 -5.23 -9.23 15.51
N VAL A 55 -6.43 -9.55 15.00
CA VAL A 55 -7.37 -10.47 15.67
C VAL A 55 -6.76 -11.86 15.88
N ARG A 56 -6.05 -12.39 14.88
CA ARG A 56 -5.42 -13.72 14.99
C ARG A 56 -4.34 -13.73 16.06
N VAL A 57 -3.45 -12.74 16.09
CA VAL A 57 -2.38 -12.64 17.09
C VAL A 57 -2.97 -12.43 18.49
N SER A 58 -3.98 -11.57 18.64
CA SER A 58 -4.66 -11.36 19.92
C SER A 58 -5.30 -12.64 20.45
N ASN A 59 -5.98 -13.42 19.61
CA ASN A 59 -6.61 -14.67 20.03
C ASN A 59 -5.58 -15.73 20.47
N GLU A 60 -4.50 -15.91 19.71
CA GLU A 60 -3.44 -16.88 20.05
C GLU A 60 -2.70 -16.50 21.35
N LEU A 61 -2.45 -15.20 21.57
CA LEU A 61 -1.85 -14.72 22.81
C LEU A 61 -2.82 -14.83 24.00
N GLY A 62 -4.11 -14.52 23.80
CA GLY A 62 -5.15 -14.68 24.83
C GLY A 62 -5.37 -16.13 25.23
N ALA A 63 -5.12 -17.08 24.32
CA ALA A 63 -5.16 -18.52 24.59
C ALA A 63 -3.85 -19.08 25.20
N ILE A 64 -2.87 -18.23 25.53
CA ILE A 64 -1.56 -18.64 26.11
C ILE A 64 -0.77 -19.55 25.15
N HIS A 65 -0.89 -19.31 23.83
CA HIS A 65 -0.15 -20.03 22.78
C HIS A 65 0.87 -19.13 22.06
N PRO A 66 1.94 -18.68 22.73
CA PRO A 66 2.89 -17.70 22.16
C PRO A 66 3.66 -18.25 20.94
N ARG A 67 3.85 -19.57 20.85
CA ARG A 67 4.51 -20.21 19.70
C ARG A 67 3.64 -20.12 18.44
N THR A 68 2.32 -20.28 18.59
CA THR A 68 1.35 -20.17 17.50
C THR A 68 1.12 -18.72 17.08
N ALA A 69 1.19 -17.77 18.02
CA ALA A 69 1.19 -16.34 17.71
C ALA A 69 2.41 -15.95 16.84
N ARG A 70 3.61 -16.44 17.16
CA ARG A 70 4.81 -16.25 16.32
C ARG A 70 4.69 -16.90 14.95
N PHE A 71 4.09 -18.08 14.87
CA PHE A 71 3.85 -18.71 13.57
C PHE A 71 2.86 -17.89 12.72
N SER A 72 1.81 -17.36 13.36
CA SER A 72 0.83 -16.49 12.70
C SER A 72 1.46 -15.22 12.12
N LEU A 73 2.42 -14.62 12.82
CA LEU A 73 3.24 -13.52 12.31
C LEU A 73 3.97 -13.91 11.01
N VAL A 74 4.73 -15.01 11.05
CA VAL A 74 5.54 -15.43 9.89
C VAL A 74 4.66 -15.70 8.67
N VAL A 75 3.54 -16.41 8.87
CA VAL A 75 2.57 -16.67 7.80
C VAL A 75 1.98 -15.38 7.26
N ALA A 76 1.62 -14.43 8.13
CA ALA A 76 1.06 -13.14 7.73
C ALA A 76 2.04 -12.33 6.86
N VAL A 77 3.31 -12.25 7.28
CA VAL A 77 4.36 -11.52 6.53
C VAL A 77 4.60 -12.17 5.17
N ILE A 78 4.73 -13.50 5.12
CA ILE A 78 4.91 -14.22 3.85
C ILE A 78 3.72 -13.98 2.93
N THR A 79 2.50 -14.10 3.44
CA THR A 79 1.27 -13.93 2.64
C THR A 79 1.15 -12.48 2.12
N SER A 80 1.51 -11.49 2.93
CA SER A 80 1.55 -10.08 2.53
C SER A 80 2.53 -9.82 1.39
N ILE A 81 3.75 -10.37 1.46
CA ILE A 81 4.74 -10.27 0.39
C ILE A 81 4.21 -10.91 -0.89
N PHE A 82 3.60 -12.10 -0.81
CA PHE A 82 3.00 -12.76 -1.97
C PHE A 82 1.86 -11.94 -2.59
N ILE A 83 0.96 -11.36 -1.79
CA ILE A 83 -0.11 -10.49 -2.28
C ILE A 83 0.49 -9.24 -2.94
N GLY A 84 1.48 -8.60 -2.32
CA GLY A 84 2.15 -7.44 -2.87
C GLY A 84 2.84 -7.73 -4.21
N LEU A 85 3.55 -8.85 -4.32
CA LEU A 85 4.16 -9.31 -5.56
C LEU A 85 3.12 -9.61 -6.64
N LEU A 86 2.01 -10.25 -6.27
CA LEU A 86 0.93 -10.58 -7.20
C LEU A 86 0.28 -9.30 -7.75
N LEU A 87 -0.02 -8.32 -6.90
CA LEU A 87 -0.57 -7.02 -7.31
C LEU A 87 0.43 -6.26 -8.21
N ALA A 88 1.71 -6.22 -7.83
CA ALA A 88 2.74 -5.59 -8.64
C ALA A 88 2.89 -6.25 -10.03
N LEU A 89 2.83 -7.58 -10.08
CA LEU A 89 2.90 -8.34 -11.33
C LEU A 89 1.69 -8.07 -12.22
N VAL A 90 0.48 -8.01 -11.65
CA VAL A 90 -0.74 -7.65 -12.39
C VAL A 90 -0.65 -6.23 -12.97
N LEU A 91 -0.11 -5.26 -12.21
CA LEU A 91 0.10 -3.89 -12.68
C LEU A 91 1.12 -3.83 -13.81
N ILE A 92 2.24 -4.55 -13.70
CA ILE A 92 3.27 -4.59 -14.75
C ILE A 92 2.74 -5.24 -16.03
N ILE A 93 2.00 -6.35 -15.94
CA ILE A 93 1.42 -7.03 -17.10
C ILE A 93 0.36 -6.16 -17.78
N SER A 94 -0.43 -5.45 -16.96
CA SER A 94 -1.54 -4.63 -17.48
C SER A 94 -1.09 -3.21 -17.87
N ARG A 95 0.21 -2.90 -17.73
CA ARG A 95 0.81 -1.56 -17.91
C ARG A 95 0.42 -0.87 -19.22
N ASP A 96 0.26 -1.62 -20.30
CA ASP A 96 -0.08 -1.06 -21.60
C ASP A 96 -1.57 -0.76 -21.80
N LYS A 97 -2.45 -1.33 -20.95
CA LYS A 97 -3.90 -1.29 -21.14
C LYS A 97 -4.65 -0.51 -20.08
N TYR A 98 -4.23 -0.62 -18.82
CA TYR A 98 -4.97 0.02 -17.73
C TYR A 98 -4.93 1.56 -17.77
N PRO A 99 -3.86 2.26 -18.21
CA PRO A 99 -3.82 3.72 -18.18
C PRO A 99 -4.95 4.34 -19.01
N ALA A 100 -5.29 3.73 -20.15
CA ALA A 100 -6.37 4.16 -21.04
C ALA A 100 -7.78 4.01 -20.42
N LEU A 101 -7.93 3.31 -19.29
CA LEU A 101 -9.20 3.23 -18.55
C LEU A 101 -9.42 4.46 -17.67
N PHE A 102 -8.37 5.18 -17.31
CA PHE A 102 -8.43 6.32 -16.39
C PHE A 102 -8.42 7.67 -17.12
N THR A 103 -7.88 7.73 -18.33
CA THR A 103 -7.78 8.97 -19.11
C THR A 103 -7.88 8.71 -20.61
N ASN A 104 -8.46 9.66 -21.33
CA ASN A 104 -8.45 9.71 -22.79
C ASN A 104 -7.25 10.50 -23.35
N ASP A 105 -6.49 11.18 -22.48
CA ASP A 105 -5.30 11.93 -22.87
C ASP A 105 -4.11 10.97 -23.04
N THR A 106 -3.54 10.96 -24.24
CA THR A 106 -2.41 10.09 -24.59
C THR A 106 -1.13 10.45 -23.83
N GLU A 107 -0.88 11.72 -23.55
CA GLU A 107 0.30 12.16 -22.80
C GLU A 107 0.22 11.69 -21.35
N VAL A 108 -0.97 11.79 -20.73
CA VAL A 108 -1.20 11.29 -19.36
C VAL A 108 -1.06 9.76 -19.33
N ALA A 109 -1.65 9.06 -20.30
CA ALA A 109 -1.58 7.59 -20.36
C ALA A 109 -0.14 7.07 -20.52
N GLU A 110 0.67 7.73 -21.35
CA GLU A 110 2.08 7.39 -21.55
C GLU A 110 2.91 7.67 -20.28
N LEU A 111 2.64 8.78 -19.60
CA LEU A 111 3.32 9.11 -18.35
C LEU A 111 2.95 8.13 -17.22
N VAL A 112 1.67 7.74 -17.08
CA VAL A 112 1.24 6.70 -16.13
C VAL A 112 1.91 5.36 -16.44
N LYS A 113 2.01 5.02 -17.73
CA LYS A 113 2.74 3.84 -18.18
C LYS A 113 4.19 3.92 -17.68
N ASP A 114 4.89 5.02 -17.85
CA ASP A 114 6.28 5.17 -17.37
C ASP A 114 6.44 5.16 -15.86
N LEU A 115 5.43 5.62 -15.12
CA LEU A 115 5.38 5.56 -13.66
C LEU A 115 4.98 4.18 -13.11
N THR A 116 4.39 3.30 -13.93
CA THR A 116 3.89 1.98 -13.49
C THR A 116 4.94 1.11 -12.80
N PRO A 117 6.19 0.98 -13.27
CA PRO A 117 7.21 0.19 -12.59
C PRO A 117 7.54 0.73 -11.20
N LEU A 118 7.58 2.05 -11.06
CA LEU A 118 7.79 2.71 -9.77
C LEU A 118 6.59 2.48 -8.84
N LEU A 119 5.37 2.59 -9.36
CA LEU A 119 4.14 2.29 -8.61
C LEU A 119 4.12 0.83 -8.12
N ALA A 120 4.51 -0.12 -8.96
CA ALA A 120 4.59 -1.53 -8.61
C ALA A 120 5.62 -1.77 -7.48
N LEU A 121 6.78 -1.13 -7.55
CA LEU A 121 7.77 -1.18 -6.46
C LEU A 121 7.21 -0.58 -5.16
N CYS A 122 6.55 0.58 -5.24
CA CYS A 122 5.89 1.20 -4.10
C CYS A 122 4.85 0.27 -3.48
N VAL A 123 4.04 -0.42 -4.27
CA VAL A 123 3.05 -1.40 -3.79
C VAL A 123 3.71 -2.51 -2.98
N VAL A 124 4.81 -3.09 -3.46
CA VAL A 124 5.50 -4.18 -2.75
C VAL A 124 6.05 -3.69 -1.41
N ILE A 125 6.70 -2.53 -1.38
CA ILE A 125 7.31 -1.96 -0.16
C ILE A 125 6.22 -1.58 0.86
N ASN A 126 5.15 -0.91 0.41
CA ASN A 126 4.11 -0.40 1.30
C ASN A 126 3.17 -1.50 1.83
N ASN A 127 3.11 -2.69 1.20
CA ASN A 127 2.23 -3.77 1.67
C ASN A 127 2.68 -4.37 3.01
N VAL A 128 3.99 -4.39 3.29
CA VAL A 128 4.55 -5.01 4.51
C VAL A 128 4.22 -4.19 5.77
N GLN A 129 4.24 -2.86 5.67
CA GLN A 129 4.09 -1.95 6.81
C GLN A 129 2.75 -2.14 7.56
N PRO A 130 1.58 -2.19 6.91
CA PRO A 130 0.31 -2.47 7.57
C PRO A 130 0.28 -3.82 8.28
N VAL A 131 0.90 -4.86 7.73
CA VAL A 131 0.90 -6.19 8.34
C VAL A 131 1.72 -6.22 9.62
N LEU A 132 2.90 -5.59 9.61
CA LEU A 132 3.72 -5.43 10.82
C LEU A 132 3.00 -4.61 11.89
N SER A 133 2.33 -3.54 11.49
CA SER A 133 1.50 -2.76 12.39
C SER A 133 0.42 -3.64 13.03
N GLY A 134 -0.30 -4.45 12.23
CA GLY A 134 -1.39 -5.32 12.69
C GLY A 134 -0.94 -6.33 13.73
N VAL A 135 0.28 -6.85 13.61
CA VAL A 135 0.88 -7.71 14.63
C VAL A 135 1.11 -6.93 15.93
N ALA A 136 1.71 -5.74 15.86
CA ALA A 136 1.97 -4.93 17.04
C ALA A 136 0.66 -4.54 17.75
N ILE A 137 -0.41 -4.30 16.98
CA ILE A 137 -1.78 -4.15 17.49
C ILE A 137 -2.20 -5.41 18.25
N GLY A 138 -2.16 -6.55 17.56
CA GLY A 138 -2.64 -7.81 18.11
C GLY A 138 -1.89 -8.26 19.37
N ALA A 139 -0.60 -7.91 19.46
CA ALA A 139 0.26 -8.19 20.61
C ALA A 139 0.15 -7.19 21.77
N GLY A 140 -0.66 -6.14 21.63
CA GLY A 140 -0.80 -5.09 22.64
C GLY A 140 0.41 -4.16 22.75
N TRP A 141 1.35 -4.21 21.81
CA TRP A 141 2.56 -3.38 21.79
C TRP A 141 2.32 -1.93 21.34
N GLN A 142 1.07 -1.57 21.07
CA GLN A 142 0.69 -0.20 20.65
C GLN A 142 0.86 0.85 21.75
N ALA A 143 0.99 0.41 23.01
CA ALA A 143 1.10 1.28 24.19
C ALA A 143 2.55 1.47 24.69
N ALA A 144 3.54 0.78 24.12
CA ALA A 144 4.94 0.95 24.50
C ALA A 144 5.57 2.11 23.71
N VAL A 145 5.11 3.32 23.99
CA VAL A 145 5.80 4.60 23.71
C VAL A 145 5.79 5.41 24.99
#